data_AF-A0A8H7DGJ3-F1
#
_entry.id   AF-A0A8H7DGJ3-F1
#
_cell.length_a   1.000
_cell.length_b   1.000
_cell.length_c   1.000
_cell.angle_alpha   90.00
_cell.angle_beta   90.00
_cell.angle_gamma   90.00
#
_symmetry.space_group_name_H-M   'P 1'
#
loop_
_entity.id
_entity.type
_entity.pdbx_description
1 polymer ?
#
loop_
_entity_poly.entity_id
_entity_poly.type
_entity_poly.pdbx_seq_one_letter_code
_entity_poly.pdbx_strand_id
1 'polypeptide(L)'
;MLQHRFDVWSSGGNLTSNIYYDFNERQELEYSFTVGMSEIHRETERWNATLFVEMERKAIPVYHLMVEAIEGIEAAKPLMTVEALRSANSHLKGIFKYFFDNLTDSNISRELWMAYVQGPHGWALDGMDGVSGGQSLVIRTVDAFLDIQPFPALEVEGLHLPRPQRNWLNTLREYNIRAASRNSNYKDVDAELEGMVKHLRIWRMGHMRRMVAYESIPRPERQKMTAGRSLVAEDIAPDEDAMVHHLTEQLALRLKQTK
;
A
#
# COMPACT_ATOMS: atom_id res chain seq x y z
N MET A 1 5.85 13.41 22.07
CA MET A 1 4.81 14.47 22.08
C MET A 1 4.06 14.57 20.74
N LEU A 2 4.71 14.48 19.57
CA LEU A 2 4.05 14.48 18.25
C LEU A 2 3.39 13.14 17.87
N GLN A 3 4.06 12.02 18.09
CA GLN A 3 3.52 10.66 17.87
C GLN A 3 2.16 10.44 18.56
N HIS A 4 2.09 10.77 19.85
CA HIS A 4 0.85 10.73 20.62
C HIS A 4 -0.25 11.67 20.08
N ARG A 5 0.13 12.82 19.50
CA ARG A 5 -0.85 13.76 18.93
C ARG A 5 -1.47 13.23 17.65
N PHE A 6 -0.70 12.55 16.81
CA PHE A 6 -1.16 11.99 15.54
C PHE A 6 -1.58 10.53 15.62
N ASP A 7 -1.44 9.92 16.80
CA ASP A 7 -1.75 8.50 17.07
C ASP A 7 -1.03 7.55 16.10
N VAL A 8 0.27 7.82 15.94
CA VAL A 8 1.27 7.06 15.18
C VAL A 8 2.45 6.83 16.10
N TRP A 9 2.92 5.59 16.20
CA TRP A 9 3.92 5.20 17.21
C TRP A 9 5.30 4.89 16.63
N SER A 10 5.39 4.57 15.34
CA SER A 10 6.66 4.37 14.63
C SER A 10 7.59 5.58 14.79
N SER A 11 8.82 5.37 15.23
CA SER A 11 9.84 6.42 15.31
C SER A 11 10.51 6.73 13.97
N GLY A 12 10.53 5.77 13.04
CA GLY A 12 10.94 5.98 11.64
C GLY A 12 9.89 6.65 10.75
N GLY A 13 8.70 6.89 11.31
CA GLY A 13 7.56 7.46 10.59
C GLY A 13 6.78 6.42 9.78
N ASN A 14 6.09 6.89 8.75
CA ASN A 14 5.18 6.11 7.91
C ASN A 14 5.02 6.77 6.52
N LEU A 15 4.30 6.13 5.59
CA LEU A 15 4.02 6.73 4.28
C LEU A 15 3.31 8.09 4.38
N THR A 16 2.50 8.32 5.40
CA THR A 16 1.80 9.62 5.57
C THR A 16 2.79 10.74 5.88
N SER A 17 3.64 10.59 6.90
CA SER A 17 4.61 11.61 7.29
C SER A 17 5.78 11.73 6.33
N ASN A 18 6.29 10.62 5.80
CA ASN A 18 7.54 10.60 5.05
C ASN A 18 7.33 10.78 3.55
N ILE A 19 6.10 10.58 3.04
CA ILE A 19 5.82 10.61 1.59
C ILE A 19 4.62 11.50 1.27
N TYR A 20 3.44 11.24 1.84
CA TYR A 20 2.22 11.96 1.45
C TYR A 20 2.24 13.45 1.82
N TYR A 21 2.83 13.80 2.95
CA TYR A 21 2.96 15.18 3.44
C TYR A 21 4.34 15.80 3.20
N ASP A 22 5.21 15.15 2.42
CA ASP A 22 6.55 15.67 2.12
C ASP A 22 6.62 16.45 0.79
N PHE A 23 5.49 16.65 0.10
CA PHE A 23 5.45 17.44 -1.13
C PHE A 23 5.00 18.88 -0.86
N ASN A 24 5.78 19.83 -1.37
CA ASN A 24 5.42 21.24 -1.34
C ASN A 24 4.46 21.63 -2.49
N GLU A 25 4.07 22.91 -2.52
CA GLU A 25 3.13 23.43 -3.53
C GLU A 25 3.64 23.26 -4.99
N ARG A 26 4.96 23.12 -5.18
CA ARG A 26 5.60 22.92 -6.49
C ARG A 26 5.73 21.46 -6.89
N GLN A 27 5.20 20.53 -6.08
CA GLN A 27 5.37 19.08 -6.29
C GLN A 27 6.82 18.61 -6.15
N GLU A 28 7.58 19.25 -5.28
CA GLU A 28 8.95 18.86 -4.92
C GLU A 28 8.97 18.32 -3.49
N LEU A 29 9.93 17.43 -3.19
CA LEU A 29 10.16 16.93 -1.84
C LEU A 29 10.74 18.04 -0.96
N GLU A 30 10.10 18.33 0.16
CA GLU A 30 10.54 19.35 1.12
C GLU A 30 11.71 18.84 1.97
N TYR A 31 11.64 17.58 2.42
CA TYR A 31 12.65 16.95 3.28
C TYR A 31 13.35 15.76 2.59
N SER A 32 13.97 16.03 1.43
CA SER A 32 14.76 15.05 0.68
C SER A 32 16.01 14.58 1.45
N PHE A 33 16.22 13.25 1.49
CA PHE A 33 17.40 12.60 2.07
C PHE A 33 18.56 12.52 1.08
N THR A 34 18.30 12.67 -0.20
CA THR A 34 19.33 12.68 -1.26
C THR A 34 19.81 14.10 -1.61
N VAL A 35 19.52 15.08 -0.74
CA VAL A 35 20.04 16.44 -0.86
C VAL A 35 21.56 16.45 -0.96
N GLY A 36 22.11 17.14 -1.96
CA GLY A 36 23.54 17.19 -2.23
C GLY A 36 24.12 15.95 -2.95
N MET A 37 23.33 14.90 -3.21
CA MET A 37 23.74 13.77 -4.05
C MET A 37 23.58 14.08 -5.54
N SER A 38 24.02 13.17 -6.42
CA SER A 38 23.89 13.33 -7.87
C SER A 38 22.41 13.31 -8.33
N GLU A 39 22.16 13.80 -9.54
CA GLU A 39 20.80 13.92 -10.09
C GLU A 39 20.02 12.60 -10.09
N ILE A 40 20.67 11.48 -10.43
CA ILE A 40 20.03 10.16 -10.44
C ILE A 40 19.54 9.71 -9.05
N HIS A 41 20.21 10.11 -7.96
CA HIS A 41 19.74 9.80 -6.60
C HIS A 41 18.48 10.60 -6.28
N ARG A 42 18.50 11.91 -6.56
CA ARG A 42 17.37 12.82 -6.33
C ARG A 42 16.15 12.43 -7.14
N GLU A 43 16.35 12.08 -8.40
CA GLU A 43 15.26 11.62 -9.27
C GLU A 43 14.70 10.27 -8.81
N THR A 44 15.55 9.33 -8.37
CA THR A 44 15.11 8.04 -7.83
C THR A 44 14.24 8.23 -6.57
N GLU A 45 14.65 9.13 -5.66
CA GLU A 45 13.87 9.47 -4.45
C GLU A 45 12.54 10.14 -4.82
N ARG A 46 12.60 11.18 -5.66
CA ARG A 46 11.43 11.93 -6.13
C ARG A 46 10.41 10.99 -6.79
N TRP A 47 10.85 10.11 -7.68
CA TRP A 47 9.96 9.15 -8.35
C TRP A 47 9.41 8.10 -7.40
N ASN A 48 10.20 7.59 -6.45
CA ASN A 48 9.71 6.67 -5.43
C ASN A 48 8.54 7.29 -4.64
N ALA A 49 8.72 8.54 -4.19
CA ALA A 49 7.67 9.26 -3.46
C ALA A 49 6.47 9.60 -4.37
N THR A 50 6.72 10.07 -5.59
CA THR A 50 5.70 10.41 -6.59
C THR A 50 4.80 9.22 -6.89
N LEU A 51 5.37 8.02 -7.01
CA LEU A 51 4.63 6.78 -7.26
C LEU A 51 3.52 6.56 -6.23
N PHE A 52 3.82 6.71 -4.94
CA PHE A 52 2.85 6.53 -3.86
C PHE A 52 1.84 7.68 -3.81
N VAL A 53 2.28 8.93 -3.94
CA VAL A 53 1.40 10.11 -3.90
C VAL A 53 0.39 10.09 -5.04
N GLU A 54 0.84 9.80 -6.26
CA GLU A 54 -0.03 9.77 -7.43
C GLU A 54 -0.97 8.58 -7.43
N MET A 55 -0.54 7.42 -6.92
CA MET A 55 -1.48 6.31 -6.68
C MET A 55 -2.60 6.72 -5.72
N GLU A 56 -2.26 7.38 -4.63
CA GLU A 56 -3.22 7.80 -3.61
C GLU A 56 -4.17 8.89 -4.14
N ARG A 57 -3.65 9.89 -4.87
CA ARG A 57 -4.48 10.92 -5.53
C ARG A 57 -5.46 10.32 -6.52
N LYS A 58 -5.01 9.35 -7.33
CA LYS A 58 -5.87 8.64 -8.28
C LYS A 58 -6.89 7.73 -7.61
N ALA A 59 -6.67 7.36 -6.34
CA ALA A 59 -7.59 6.55 -5.54
C ALA A 59 -8.75 7.35 -4.93
N ILE A 60 -8.65 8.68 -4.82
CA ILE A 60 -9.73 9.52 -4.24
C ILE A 60 -11.10 9.23 -4.87
N PRO A 61 -11.28 9.17 -6.22
CA PRO A 61 -12.55 8.80 -6.82
C PRO A 61 -13.02 7.39 -6.44
N VAL A 62 -12.10 6.44 -6.29
CA VAL A 62 -12.44 5.06 -5.87
C VAL A 62 -13.06 5.07 -4.48
N TYR A 63 -12.55 5.87 -3.55
CA TYR A 63 -13.09 5.95 -2.19
C TYR A 63 -14.51 6.49 -2.18
N HIS A 64 -14.79 7.53 -2.98
CA HIS A 64 -16.16 8.05 -3.15
C HIS A 64 -17.10 7.00 -3.75
N LEU A 65 -16.67 6.30 -4.79
CA LEU A 65 -17.46 5.25 -5.45
C LEU A 65 -17.72 4.05 -4.53
N MET A 66 -16.80 3.72 -3.63
CA MET A 66 -17.03 2.70 -2.59
C MET A 66 -18.13 3.11 -1.62
N VAL A 67 -18.16 4.38 -1.19
CA VAL A 67 -19.25 4.91 -0.35
C VAL A 67 -20.58 4.92 -1.11
N GLU A 68 -20.58 5.36 -2.37
CA GLU A 68 -21.79 5.35 -3.22
C GLU A 68 -22.35 3.93 -3.41
N ALA A 69 -21.49 2.93 -3.56
CA ALA A 69 -21.90 1.53 -3.62
C ALA A 69 -22.53 1.06 -2.30
N ILE A 70 -21.98 1.48 -1.15
CA ILE A 70 -22.54 1.19 0.18
C ILE A 70 -23.92 1.82 0.32
N GLU A 71 -24.05 3.11 0.02
CA GLU A 71 -25.34 3.83 0.06
C GLU A 71 -26.37 3.21 -0.89
N GLY A 72 -25.92 2.70 -2.04
CA GLY A 72 -26.77 2.00 -2.99
C GLY A 72 -27.35 0.70 -2.46
N ILE A 73 -26.55 -0.09 -1.76
CA ILE A 73 -27.03 -1.34 -1.13
C ILE A 73 -28.04 -1.01 -0.02
N GLU A 74 -27.71 -0.07 0.87
CA GLU A 74 -28.58 0.35 1.97
C GLU A 74 -29.92 0.92 1.48
N ALA A 75 -29.90 1.66 0.37
CA ALA A 75 -31.10 2.21 -0.26
C ALA A 75 -31.84 1.21 -1.19
N ALA A 76 -31.40 -0.05 -1.27
CA ALA A 76 -31.91 -1.06 -2.19
C ALA A 76 -31.93 -0.62 -3.67
N LYS A 77 -30.88 0.10 -4.11
CA LYS A 77 -30.66 0.63 -5.46
C LYS A 77 -29.55 -0.17 -6.18
N PRO A 78 -29.87 -1.34 -6.77
CA PRO A 78 -28.86 -2.20 -7.39
C PRO A 78 -28.16 -1.56 -8.59
N LEU A 79 -28.88 -0.81 -9.43
CA LEU A 79 -28.29 -0.16 -10.60
C LEU A 79 -27.20 0.84 -10.21
N MET A 80 -27.51 1.71 -9.25
CA MET A 80 -26.56 2.69 -8.70
C MET A 80 -25.33 2.00 -8.10
N THR A 81 -25.56 0.91 -7.34
CA THR A 81 -24.47 0.12 -6.75
C THR A 81 -23.54 -0.47 -7.82
N VAL A 82 -24.12 -1.09 -8.87
CA VAL A 82 -23.37 -1.71 -9.96
C VAL A 82 -22.60 -0.66 -10.75
N GLU A 83 -23.19 0.50 -11.04
CA GLU A 83 -22.52 1.59 -11.75
C GLU A 83 -21.35 2.17 -10.96
N ALA A 84 -21.52 2.34 -9.65
CA ALA A 84 -20.47 2.80 -8.75
C ALA A 84 -19.30 1.79 -8.72
N LEU A 85 -19.58 0.51 -8.52
CA LEU A 85 -18.55 -0.54 -8.49
C LEU A 85 -17.84 -0.73 -9.84
N ARG A 86 -18.57 -0.64 -10.95
CA ARG A 86 -17.99 -0.71 -12.30
C ARG A 86 -17.02 0.45 -12.55
N SER A 87 -17.41 1.65 -12.13
CA SER A 87 -16.56 2.83 -12.20
C SER A 87 -15.32 2.67 -11.32
N ALA A 88 -15.49 2.15 -10.10
CA ALA A 88 -14.38 1.87 -9.18
C ALA A 88 -13.40 0.85 -9.78
N ASN A 89 -13.88 -0.22 -10.43
CA ASN A 89 -13.06 -1.19 -11.16
C ASN A 89 -12.20 -0.51 -12.25
N SER A 90 -12.79 0.38 -13.05
CA SER A 90 -12.09 1.11 -14.09
C SER A 90 -10.97 1.99 -13.52
N HIS A 91 -11.26 2.74 -12.45
CA HIS A 91 -10.27 3.57 -11.77
C HIS A 91 -9.15 2.75 -11.12
N LEU A 92 -9.47 1.63 -10.46
CA LEU A 92 -8.48 0.72 -9.88
C LEU A 92 -7.53 0.15 -10.92
N LYS A 93 -8.06 -0.26 -12.08
CA LYS A 93 -7.22 -0.69 -13.20
C LYS A 93 -6.26 0.42 -13.65
N GLY A 94 -6.72 1.67 -13.71
CA GLY A 94 -5.90 2.84 -14.02
C GLY A 94 -4.80 3.09 -13.00
N ILE A 95 -5.09 3.00 -11.71
CA ILE A 95 -4.12 3.16 -10.60
C ILE A 95 -3.03 2.09 -10.69
N PHE A 96 -3.41 0.82 -10.86
CA PHE A 96 -2.45 -0.27 -10.97
C PHE A 96 -1.61 -0.18 -12.24
N LYS A 97 -2.21 0.23 -13.37
CA LYS A 97 -1.46 0.49 -14.59
C LYS A 97 -0.44 1.61 -14.38
N TYR A 98 -0.82 2.72 -13.74
CA TYR A 98 0.07 3.84 -13.46
C TYR A 98 1.35 3.39 -12.74
N PHE A 99 1.22 2.59 -11.68
CA PHE A 99 2.41 2.09 -10.97
C PHE A 99 3.31 1.22 -11.86
N PHE A 100 2.75 0.29 -12.64
CA PHE A 100 3.58 -0.57 -13.49
C PHE A 100 4.24 0.17 -14.65
N ASP A 101 3.58 1.21 -15.17
CA ASP A 101 4.14 2.06 -16.21
C ASP A 101 5.29 2.93 -15.67
N ASN A 102 5.30 3.24 -14.37
CA ASN A 102 6.25 4.18 -13.75
C ASN A 102 7.28 3.54 -12.82
N LEU A 103 7.10 2.28 -12.39
CA LEU A 103 8.11 1.48 -11.70
C LEU A 103 9.10 0.90 -12.73
N THR A 104 9.89 1.79 -13.31
CA THR A 104 10.93 1.49 -14.30
C THR A 104 12.28 1.92 -13.76
N ASP A 105 13.34 1.28 -14.25
CA ASP A 105 14.73 1.60 -13.86
C ASP A 105 15.13 3.04 -14.24
N SER A 106 14.45 3.63 -15.24
CA SER A 106 14.65 5.03 -15.65
C SER A 106 14.10 6.03 -14.64
N ASN A 107 13.03 5.66 -13.93
CA ASN A 107 12.39 6.50 -12.93
C ASN A 107 12.96 6.21 -11.54
N ILE A 108 13.09 4.92 -11.21
CA ILE A 108 13.54 4.43 -9.92
C ILE A 108 14.71 3.49 -10.18
N SER A 109 15.94 3.99 -10.05
CA SER A 109 17.13 3.17 -10.26
C SER A 109 17.18 2.01 -9.27
N ARG A 110 17.19 0.77 -9.76
CA ARG A 110 17.31 -0.42 -8.91
C ARG A 110 18.59 -0.39 -8.07
N GLU A 111 19.69 0.03 -8.68
CA GLU A 111 20.99 0.11 -8.01
C GLU A 111 20.97 1.08 -6.82
N LEU A 112 20.22 2.17 -6.92
CA LEU A 112 20.23 3.22 -5.89
C LEU A 112 19.09 3.09 -4.89
N TRP A 113 17.94 2.56 -5.31
CA TRP A 113 16.70 2.61 -4.54
C TRP A 113 16.86 2.00 -3.15
N MET A 114 17.36 0.77 -3.05
CA MET A 114 17.48 0.08 -1.75
C MET A 114 18.43 0.80 -0.79
N ALA A 115 19.58 1.26 -1.27
CA ALA A 115 20.64 1.82 -0.42
C ALA A 115 20.37 3.26 0.00
N TYR A 116 19.87 4.08 -0.93
CA TYR A 116 19.82 5.54 -0.77
C TYR A 116 18.42 6.11 -0.65
N VAL A 117 17.38 5.32 -0.96
CA VAL A 117 15.99 5.79 -0.94
C VAL A 117 15.17 4.96 0.05
N GLN A 118 14.90 3.70 -0.25
CA GLN A 118 14.10 2.83 0.62
C GLN A 118 14.80 2.50 1.93
N GLY A 119 16.13 2.33 1.95
CA GLY A 119 16.90 1.99 3.15
C GLY A 119 16.62 2.95 4.32
N PRO A 120 16.93 4.26 4.19
CA PRO A 120 16.68 5.23 5.25
C PRO A 120 15.23 5.25 5.76
N HIS A 121 14.27 5.04 4.87
CA HIS A 121 12.85 4.97 5.21
C HIS A 121 12.44 3.64 5.87
N GLY A 122 13.05 2.53 5.44
CA GLY A 122 12.64 1.17 5.74
C GLY A 122 13.30 0.57 6.97
N TRP A 123 14.32 1.21 7.53
CA TRP A 123 15.01 0.74 8.73
C TRP A 123 14.07 0.68 9.93
N ALA A 124 14.12 -0.44 10.66
CA ALA A 124 13.44 -0.58 11.92
C ALA A 124 14.10 0.31 12.98
N LEU A 125 13.28 1.07 13.72
CA LEU A 125 13.72 1.95 14.79
C LEU A 125 12.88 1.67 16.03
N ASP A 126 13.51 1.62 17.21
CA ASP A 126 12.88 1.32 18.50
C ASP A 126 12.03 0.03 18.52
N GLY A 127 12.45 -0.98 17.76
CA GLY A 127 11.73 -2.26 17.65
C GLY A 127 10.46 -2.21 16.80
N MET A 128 10.24 -1.13 16.04
CA MET A 128 9.14 -0.98 15.09
C MET A 128 9.65 -1.01 13.66
N ASP A 129 8.90 -1.64 12.75
CA ASP A 129 9.27 -1.72 11.32
C ASP A 129 9.34 -0.33 10.68
N GLY A 130 10.19 -0.16 9.66
CA GLY A 130 10.24 1.07 8.89
C GLY A 130 9.09 1.24 7.88
N VAL A 131 9.14 2.34 7.14
CA VAL A 131 8.21 2.65 6.05
C VAL A 131 8.32 1.61 4.94
N SER A 132 7.18 1.09 4.50
CA SER A 132 7.12 0.15 3.36
C SER A 132 5.86 0.34 2.55
N GLY A 133 5.85 -0.20 1.32
CA GLY A 133 4.66 -0.22 0.46
C GLY A 133 3.45 -0.92 1.09
N GLY A 134 3.66 -1.78 2.09
CA GLY A 134 2.58 -2.38 2.88
C GLY A 134 1.74 -1.35 3.63
N GLN A 135 2.21 -0.12 3.83
CA GLN A 135 1.44 0.95 4.48
C GLN A 135 0.52 1.70 3.50
N SER A 136 0.53 1.36 2.21
CA SER A 136 -0.27 2.05 1.18
C SER A 136 -1.77 2.04 1.49
N LEU A 137 -2.36 3.24 1.59
CA LEU A 137 -3.78 3.39 1.97
C LEU A 137 -4.72 2.88 0.88
N VAL A 138 -4.44 3.14 -0.40
CA VAL A 138 -5.24 2.58 -1.50
C VAL A 138 -5.32 1.06 -1.49
N ILE A 139 -4.19 0.36 -1.28
CA ILE A 139 -4.20 -1.11 -1.25
C ILE A 139 -4.98 -1.63 -0.04
N ARG A 140 -4.78 -1.01 1.14
CA ARG A 140 -5.51 -1.37 2.36
C ARG A 140 -6.99 -1.07 2.28
N THR A 141 -7.38 0.01 1.61
CA THR A 141 -8.77 0.38 1.39
C THR A 141 -9.48 -0.66 0.53
N VAL A 142 -8.84 -1.10 -0.56
CA VAL A 142 -9.39 -2.19 -1.38
C VAL A 142 -9.50 -3.49 -0.60
N ASP A 143 -8.51 -3.82 0.22
CA ASP A 143 -8.57 -4.99 1.10
C ASP A 143 -9.72 -4.92 2.11
N ALA A 144 -9.82 -3.80 2.84
CA ALA A 144 -10.87 -3.56 3.83
C ALA A 144 -12.26 -3.60 3.19
N PHE A 145 -12.43 -2.96 2.03
CA PHE A 145 -13.68 -2.95 1.28
C PHE A 145 -14.09 -4.35 0.83
N LEU A 146 -13.14 -5.20 0.42
CA LEU A 146 -13.40 -6.55 -0.07
C LEU A 146 -13.46 -7.60 1.05
N ASP A 147 -13.49 -7.19 2.32
CA ASP A 147 -13.46 -8.08 3.49
C ASP A 147 -12.26 -9.03 3.48
N ILE A 148 -11.12 -8.55 2.98
CA ILE A 148 -9.85 -9.28 3.02
C ILE A 148 -9.16 -8.88 4.32
N GLN A 149 -8.79 -9.90 5.10
CA GLN A 149 -8.17 -9.73 6.41
C GLN A 149 -7.04 -8.68 6.39
N PRO A 150 -6.86 -7.86 7.43
CA PRO A 150 -5.77 -6.90 7.49
C PRO A 150 -4.42 -7.63 7.46
N PHE A 151 -3.46 -7.05 6.75
CA PHE A 151 -2.07 -7.47 6.82
C PHE A 151 -1.16 -6.23 6.81
N PRO A 152 -0.29 -6.05 7.83
CA PRO A 152 -0.15 -6.86 9.05
C PRO A 152 -1.39 -6.71 9.96
N ALA A 153 -1.37 -7.37 11.12
CA ALA A 153 -2.46 -7.33 12.10
C ALA A 153 -2.76 -5.89 12.57
N LEU A 154 -3.95 -5.67 13.13
CA LEU A 154 -4.46 -4.33 13.50
C LEU A 154 -3.57 -3.60 14.50
N GLU A 155 -2.90 -4.35 15.39
CA GLU A 155 -1.96 -3.80 16.36
C GLU A 155 -0.75 -3.16 15.66
N VAL A 156 -0.21 -3.85 14.67
CA VAL A 156 0.92 -3.36 13.84
C VAL A 156 0.45 -2.24 12.90
N GLU A 157 -0.77 -2.35 12.37
CA GLU A 157 -1.42 -1.27 11.62
C GLU A 157 -1.45 0.03 12.43
N GLY A 158 -1.77 -0.06 13.72
CA GLY A 158 -1.80 1.05 14.68
C GLY A 158 -0.46 1.75 14.92
N LEU A 159 0.67 1.09 14.64
CA LEU A 159 1.99 1.69 14.78
C LEU A 159 2.28 2.70 13.66
N HIS A 160 1.73 2.46 12.47
CA HIS A 160 2.09 3.21 11.26
C HIS A 160 0.97 4.08 10.71
N LEU A 161 -0.31 3.70 10.84
CA LEU A 161 -1.40 4.47 10.24
C LEU A 161 -2.05 5.42 11.25
N PRO A 162 -2.12 6.73 10.94
CA PRO A 162 -2.90 7.70 11.71
C PRO A 162 -4.33 7.26 11.97
N ARG A 163 -4.89 7.69 13.11
CA ARG A 163 -6.26 7.34 13.53
C ARG A 163 -7.33 7.56 12.44
N PRO A 164 -7.36 8.68 11.69
CA PRO A 164 -8.38 8.87 10.65
C PRO A 164 -8.34 7.81 9.54
N GLN A 165 -7.14 7.38 9.13
CA GLN A 165 -6.97 6.33 8.13
C GLN A 165 -7.43 4.97 8.68
N ARG A 166 -7.12 4.66 9.94
CA ARG A 166 -7.59 3.44 10.60
C ARG A 166 -9.11 3.42 10.77
N ASN A 167 -9.71 4.54 11.15
CA ASN A 167 -11.16 4.66 11.26
C ASN A 167 -11.83 4.39 9.91
N TRP A 168 -11.31 4.98 8.82
CA TRP A 168 -11.79 4.71 7.47
C TRP A 168 -11.74 3.22 7.13
N LEU A 169 -10.59 2.56 7.33
CA LEU A 169 -10.44 1.13 7.05
C LEU A 169 -11.39 0.27 7.89
N ASN A 170 -11.58 0.62 9.17
CA ASN A 170 -12.46 -0.09 10.09
C ASN A 170 -13.93 0.06 9.69
N THR A 171 -14.38 1.26 9.27
CA THR A 171 -15.74 1.46 8.76
C THR A 171 -16.05 0.55 7.57
N LEU A 172 -15.10 0.37 6.63
CA LEU A 172 -15.31 -0.53 5.50
C LEU A 172 -15.37 -2.00 5.93
N ARG A 173 -14.50 -2.41 6.86
CA ARG A 173 -14.48 -3.78 7.43
C ARG A 173 -15.77 -4.09 8.19
N GLU A 174 -16.24 -3.16 9.00
CA GLU A 174 -17.46 -3.29 9.80
C GLU A 174 -18.71 -3.40 8.92
N TYR A 175 -18.78 -2.63 7.82
CA TYR A 175 -19.89 -2.72 6.88
C TYR A 175 -19.92 -4.07 6.14
N ASN A 176 -18.75 -4.57 5.72
CA ASN A 176 -18.60 -5.82 4.97
C ASN A 176 -19.53 -5.90 3.74
N ILE A 177 -19.13 -5.25 2.65
CA ILE A 177 -19.97 -5.15 1.44
C ILE A 177 -20.33 -6.51 0.83
N ARG A 178 -19.46 -7.53 0.98
CA ARG A 178 -19.71 -8.89 0.48
C ARG A 178 -20.83 -9.59 1.26
N ALA A 179 -20.89 -9.40 2.57
CA ALA A 179 -21.99 -9.91 3.37
C ALA A 179 -23.30 -9.17 3.04
N ALA A 180 -23.23 -7.84 2.89
CA ALA A 180 -24.38 -7.01 2.53
C ALA A 180 -24.95 -7.37 1.13
N SER A 181 -24.09 -7.59 0.13
CA SER A 181 -24.53 -7.93 -1.23
C SER A 181 -25.29 -9.26 -1.30
N ARG A 182 -24.85 -10.28 -0.55
CA ARG A 182 -25.49 -11.60 -0.51
C ARG A 182 -26.93 -11.55 0.01
N ASN A 183 -27.20 -10.68 0.98
CA ASN A 183 -28.54 -10.51 1.57
C ASN A 183 -29.53 -9.83 0.61
N SER A 184 -29.02 -9.17 -0.43
CA SER A 184 -29.80 -8.31 -1.34
C SER A 184 -30.12 -8.95 -2.70
N ASN A 185 -29.63 -10.17 -2.95
CA ASN A 185 -29.84 -10.95 -4.19
C ASN A 185 -29.32 -10.24 -5.47
N TYR A 186 -28.30 -9.38 -5.33
CA TYR A 186 -27.72 -8.59 -6.43
C TYR A 186 -26.55 -9.30 -7.13
N LYS A 187 -26.87 -10.20 -8.07
CA LYS A 187 -25.85 -10.97 -8.82
C LYS A 187 -24.82 -10.10 -9.56
N ASP A 188 -25.23 -8.95 -10.07
CA ASP A 188 -24.34 -8.04 -10.79
C ASP A 188 -23.38 -7.31 -9.85
N VAL A 189 -23.75 -7.09 -8.59
CA VAL A 189 -22.87 -6.52 -7.56
C VAL A 189 -21.75 -7.50 -7.24
N ASP A 190 -22.08 -8.77 -7.04
CA ASP A 190 -21.07 -9.82 -6.81
C ASP A 190 -20.08 -9.91 -7.97
N ALA A 191 -20.55 -9.79 -9.22
CA ALA A 191 -19.69 -9.81 -10.39
C ALA A 191 -18.67 -8.65 -10.41
N GLU A 192 -19.09 -7.44 -10.04
CA GLU A 192 -18.20 -6.28 -9.98
C GLU A 192 -17.21 -6.38 -8.79
N LEU A 193 -17.63 -6.89 -7.63
CA LEU A 193 -16.74 -7.17 -6.49
C LEU A 193 -15.68 -8.22 -6.83
N GLU A 194 -16.05 -9.26 -7.59
CA GLU A 194 -15.11 -10.23 -8.13
C GLU A 194 -14.16 -9.62 -9.18
N GLY A 195 -14.61 -8.62 -9.93
CA GLY A 195 -13.77 -7.78 -10.78
C GLY A 195 -12.64 -7.11 -9.99
N MET A 196 -12.98 -6.49 -8.85
CA MET A 196 -12.01 -5.81 -7.98
C MET A 196 -11.00 -6.81 -7.40
N VAL A 197 -11.46 -7.99 -6.96
CA VAL A 197 -10.59 -9.08 -6.51
C VAL A 197 -9.61 -9.50 -7.60
N LYS A 198 -10.06 -9.68 -8.84
CA LYS A 198 -9.18 -10.05 -9.96
C LYS A 198 -8.11 -8.98 -10.20
N HIS A 199 -8.48 -7.70 -10.18
CA HIS A 199 -7.51 -6.61 -10.30
C HIS A 199 -6.47 -6.63 -9.19
N LEU A 200 -6.90 -6.81 -7.94
CA LEU A 200 -5.99 -6.89 -6.78
C LEU A 200 -5.06 -8.10 -6.84
N ARG A 201 -5.54 -9.27 -7.30
CA ARG A 201 -4.71 -10.46 -7.49
C ARG A 201 -3.63 -10.22 -8.55
N ILE A 202 -4.01 -9.67 -9.71
CA ILE A 202 -3.08 -9.33 -10.79
C ILE A 202 -2.04 -8.33 -10.28
N TRP A 203 -2.48 -7.30 -9.56
CA TRP A 203 -1.62 -6.33 -8.91
C TRP A 203 -0.57 -7.00 -8.02
N ARG A 204 -0.99 -7.83 -7.06
CA ARG A 204 -0.08 -8.48 -6.10
C ARG A 204 0.96 -9.36 -6.78
N MET A 205 0.56 -10.15 -7.77
CA MET A 205 1.48 -10.99 -8.53
C MET A 205 2.47 -10.15 -9.34
N GLY A 206 1.98 -9.11 -10.02
CA GLY A 206 2.82 -8.20 -10.79
C GLY A 206 3.79 -7.41 -9.91
N HIS A 207 3.31 -6.90 -8.78
CA HIS A 207 4.08 -6.19 -7.78
C HIS A 207 5.23 -7.06 -7.26
N MET A 208 4.93 -8.30 -6.82
CA MET A 208 5.96 -9.23 -6.35
C MET A 208 7.04 -9.46 -7.41
N ARG A 209 6.64 -9.74 -8.66
CA ARG A 209 7.59 -9.95 -9.76
C ARG A 209 8.49 -8.74 -10.00
N ARG A 210 7.96 -7.52 -9.86
CA ARG A 210 8.73 -6.28 -10.04
C ARG A 210 9.66 -6.05 -8.86
N MET A 211 9.19 -6.21 -7.62
CA MET A 211 9.96 -5.92 -6.42
C MET A 211 11.14 -6.85 -6.22
N VAL A 212 11.06 -8.13 -6.63
CA VAL A 212 12.20 -9.06 -6.52
C VAL A 212 13.48 -8.48 -7.13
N ALA A 213 13.39 -7.82 -8.29
CA ALA A 213 14.56 -7.24 -8.95
C ALA A 213 15.18 -6.04 -8.20
N TYR A 214 14.41 -5.36 -7.36
CA TYR A 214 14.89 -4.27 -6.51
C TYR A 214 15.43 -4.81 -5.17
N GLU A 215 14.79 -5.85 -4.64
CA GLU A 215 15.11 -6.46 -3.35
C GLU A 215 16.31 -7.42 -3.41
N SER A 216 16.65 -7.93 -4.60
CA SER A 216 17.74 -8.90 -4.82
C SER A 216 19.13 -8.27 -4.97
N ILE A 217 19.28 -6.96 -4.77
CA ILE A 217 20.56 -6.27 -4.91
C ILE A 217 21.33 -6.39 -3.58
N PRO A 218 22.58 -6.92 -3.57
CA PRO A 218 23.34 -7.11 -2.34
C PRO A 218 23.66 -5.80 -1.63
N ARG A 219 23.32 -5.72 -0.33
CA ARG A 219 23.50 -4.53 0.51
C ARG A 219 23.86 -4.93 1.96
N PRO A 220 25.17 -5.04 2.30
CA PRO A 220 25.63 -5.50 3.62
C PRO A 220 25.20 -4.56 4.78
N GLU A 221 24.83 -3.33 4.48
CA GLU A 221 24.30 -2.35 5.42
C GLU A 221 22.80 -2.53 5.76
N ARG A 222 22.10 -3.51 5.18
CA ARG A 222 20.69 -3.79 5.47
C ARG A 222 20.50 -4.10 6.95
N GLN A 223 20.13 -3.11 7.76
CA GLN A 223 19.58 -3.39 9.09
C GLN A 223 18.13 -3.87 8.96
N LYS A 224 17.78 -4.96 9.68
CA LYS A 224 16.44 -5.45 10.07
C LYS A 224 15.25 -4.87 9.26
N MET A 225 15.29 -4.98 7.94
CA MET A 225 14.33 -4.33 7.06
C MET A 225 13.33 -5.37 6.60
N THR A 226 12.05 -5.19 6.90
CA THR A 226 11.00 -6.01 6.28
C THR A 226 9.69 -5.27 6.23
N ALA A 227 9.07 -5.32 5.07
CA ALA A 227 7.68 -4.95 4.86
C ALA A 227 6.74 -5.75 5.78
N GLY A 228 6.52 -5.25 7.01
CA GLY A 228 5.55 -5.77 8.00
C GLY A 228 5.97 -7.00 8.81
N ARG A 229 7.28 -7.34 8.79
CA ARG A 229 8.00 -8.49 9.41
C ARG A 229 8.75 -8.23 10.75
N SER A 230 9.88 -7.54 10.78
CA SER A 230 11.11 -7.99 11.46
C SER A 230 11.34 -9.50 11.33
N LEU A 231 11.92 -9.95 10.20
CA LEU A 231 12.16 -11.38 9.94
C LEU A 231 13.21 -12.05 10.82
N VAL A 232 13.83 -11.37 11.78
CA VAL A 232 14.97 -11.98 12.48
C VAL A 232 14.85 -11.76 13.98
N ALA A 233 14.66 -12.87 14.69
CA ALA A 233 14.83 -12.98 16.13
C ALA A 233 16.30 -12.87 16.57
N GLU A 234 17.22 -12.54 15.65
CA GLU A 234 18.67 -12.46 15.86
C GLU A 234 19.23 -11.18 15.22
N ASP A 235 20.34 -10.66 15.77
CA ASP A 235 20.97 -9.38 15.41
C ASP A 235 21.67 -9.36 14.03
N ILE A 236 21.25 -10.22 13.10
CA ILE A 236 21.83 -10.36 11.77
C ILE A 236 20.76 -10.04 10.72
N ALA A 237 21.11 -9.28 9.69
CA ALA A 237 20.24 -9.03 8.54
C ALA A 237 19.85 -10.36 7.87
N PRO A 238 18.58 -10.57 7.49
CA PRO A 238 18.22 -11.75 6.71
C PRO A 238 18.90 -11.68 5.34
N ASP A 239 19.37 -12.83 4.82
CA ASP A 239 19.87 -12.92 3.45
C ASP A 239 18.74 -12.64 2.43
N GLU A 240 19.11 -12.33 1.18
CA GLU A 240 18.15 -11.93 0.14
C GLU A 240 17.13 -13.03 -0.19
N ASP A 241 17.55 -14.30 -0.11
CA ASP A 241 16.69 -15.45 -0.38
C ASP A 241 15.61 -15.61 0.70
N ALA A 242 15.96 -15.41 1.97
CA ALA A 242 15.00 -15.40 3.08
C ALA A 242 13.97 -14.27 2.93
N MET A 243 14.38 -13.09 2.48
CA MET A 243 13.49 -11.97 2.18
C MET A 243 12.50 -12.31 1.05
N VAL A 244 13.00 -12.80 -0.08
CA VAL A 244 12.17 -13.17 -1.24
C VAL A 244 11.22 -14.31 -0.88
N HIS A 245 11.69 -15.29 -0.09
CA HIS A 245 10.87 -16.38 0.40
C HIS A 245 9.70 -15.86 1.24
N HIS A 246 9.96 -14.98 2.21
CA HIS A 246 8.92 -14.39 3.04
C HIS A 246 7.87 -13.62 2.23
N LEU A 247 8.30 -12.77 1.28
CA LEU A 247 7.39 -12.04 0.41
C LEU A 247 6.52 -13.00 -0.44
N THR A 248 7.08 -14.15 -0.84
CA THR A 248 6.35 -15.19 -1.57
C THR A 248 5.30 -15.88 -0.69
N GLU A 249 5.64 -16.22 0.55
CA GLU A 249 4.69 -16.78 1.52
C GLU A 249 3.55 -15.80 1.81
N GLN A 250 3.87 -14.52 1.97
CA GLN A 250 2.87 -13.47 2.14
C GLN A 250 1.96 -13.36 0.94
N LEU A 251 2.51 -13.32 -0.28
CA LEU A 251 1.71 -13.34 -1.50
C LEU A 251 0.77 -14.56 -1.53
N ALA A 252 1.26 -15.75 -1.20
CA ALA A 252 0.45 -16.96 -1.17
C ALA A 252 -0.70 -16.86 -0.15
N LEU A 253 -0.46 -16.32 1.04
CA LEU A 253 -1.49 -16.06 2.05
C LEU A 253 -2.55 -15.07 1.53
N ARG A 254 -2.12 -13.93 0.98
CA ARG A 254 -3.02 -12.91 0.43
C ARG A 254 -3.85 -13.44 -0.74
N LEU A 255 -3.28 -14.31 -1.58
CA LEU A 255 -3.99 -14.95 -2.68
C LEU A 255 -5.00 -16.02 -2.21
N LYS A 256 -4.82 -16.62 -1.03
CA LYS A 256 -5.82 -17.52 -0.44
C LYS A 256 -7.03 -16.77 0.12
N GLN A 257 -6.82 -15.55 0.63
CA GLN A 257 -7.87 -14.67 1.18
C GLN A 257 -8.70 -13.96 0.10
N THR A 258 -8.37 -14.15 -1.18
CA THR A 258 -9.11 -13.62 -2.33
C THR A 258 -9.87 -14.73 -3.05
N LYS A 259 -10.32 -15.75 -2.30
CA LYS A 259 -11.11 -16.88 -2.77
C LYS A 259 -12.53 -16.81 -2.23
#